data_AF-A0A7X8XHS9-F1
#
_entry.id   AF-A0A7X8XHS9-F1
#
_cell.length_a   1.000
_cell.length_b   1.000
_cell.length_c   1.000
_cell.angle_alpha   90.00
_cell.angle_beta   90.00
_cell.angle_gamma   90.00
#
_symmetry.space_group_name_H-M   'P 1'
#
loop_
_entity.id
_entity.type
_entity.pdbx_description
1 polymer ?
#
loop_
_entity_poly.entity_id
_entity_poly.type
_entity_poly.pdbx_seq_one_letter_code
_entity_poly.pdbx_strand_id
1 'polypeptide(L)'
;MYRTRKNLQYCAEHGIALNGPKLGRPPKNRRLYEAQKRMERQEAGERNAIEAKRRYGLNRVITCLSGTSASVIHLIAIVMNLKKSLRDLLLTFFSYGNEVLFGDLSQNTLLGSNPVIFFNA
;
A
#
# COMPACT_ATOMS: atom_id res chain seq x y z
N MET A 1 -4.42 -3.30 -20.61
CA MET A 1 -4.34 -4.69 -21.12
C MET A 1 -5.56 -5.56 -20.78
N TYR A 2 -6.20 -5.44 -19.59
CA TYR A 2 -7.33 -6.33 -19.21
C TYR A 2 -8.75 -5.79 -19.42
N ARG A 3 -8.94 -4.48 -19.59
CA ARG A 3 -10.26 -3.83 -19.82
C ARG A 3 -10.52 -3.54 -21.31
N THR A 4 -10.38 -4.55 -22.16
CA THR A 4 -10.84 -4.47 -23.56
C THR A 4 -12.35 -4.73 -23.64
N ARG A 5 -13.03 -4.30 -24.70
CA ARG A 5 -14.48 -4.54 -24.87
C ARG A 5 -14.83 -6.03 -24.80
N LYS A 6 -14.03 -6.87 -25.46
CA LYS A 6 -14.20 -8.34 -25.44
C LYS A 6 -14.11 -8.91 -24.02
N ASN A 7 -13.15 -8.46 -23.21
CA ASN A 7 -13.02 -8.92 -21.82
C ASN A 7 -14.15 -8.40 -20.93
N LEU A 8 -14.63 -7.18 -21.15
CA LEU A 8 -15.77 -6.63 -20.40
C LEU A 8 -17.06 -7.39 -20.68
N GLN A 9 -17.33 -7.74 -21.95
CA GLN A 9 -18.46 -8.59 -22.34
C GLN A 9 -18.35 -9.98 -21.71
N TYR A 10 -17.20 -10.63 -21.86
CA TYR A 10 -16.94 -11.93 -21.26
C TYR A 10 -17.19 -11.91 -19.75
N CYS A 11 -16.67 -10.91 -19.03
CA CYS A 11 -16.90 -10.77 -17.60
C CYS A 11 -18.38 -10.51 -17.26
N ALA A 12 -19.09 -9.70 -18.04
CA ALA A 12 -20.51 -9.43 -17.82
C ALA A 12 -21.38 -10.69 -18.04
N GLU A 13 -21.11 -11.47 -19.08
CA GLU A 13 -21.79 -12.73 -19.38
C GLU A 13 -21.59 -13.78 -18.28
N HIS A 14 -20.43 -13.77 -17.62
CA HIS A 14 -20.09 -14.70 -16.53
C HIS A 14 -20.35 -14.14 -15.14
N GLY A 15 -20.98 -12.95 -15.02
CA GLY A 15 -21.27 -12.32 -13.72
C GLY A 15 -20.03 -11.86 -12.94
N ILE A 16 -18.88 -11.71 -13.61
CA ILE A 16 -17.63 -11.25 -13.00
C ILE A 16 -17.63 -9.72 -12.95
N ALA A 17 -17.72 -9.15 -11.75
CA ALA A 17 -17.60 -7.71 -11.53
C ALA A 17 -16.12 -7.27 -11.62
N LEU A 18 -15.84 -6.25 -12.45
CA LEU A 18 -14.51 -5.65 -12.58
C LEU A 18 -14.47 -4.31 -11.87
N ASN A 19 -14.02 -4.31 -10.62
CA ASN A 19 -13.92 -3.11 -9.78
C ASN A 19 -12.61 -2.34 -10.01
N GLY A 20 -12.59 -1.08 -9.55
CA GLY A 20 -11.45 -0.18 -9.68
C GLY A 20 -11.44 0.73 -10.91
N PRO A 21 -10.58 1.75 -10.94
CA PRO A 21 -10.50 2.71 -12.04
C PRO A 21 -9.82 2.13 -13.29
N LYS A 22 -10.01 2.76 -14.45
CA LYS A 22 -9.32 2.35 -15.69
C LYS A 22 -7.82 2.62 -15.56
N LEU A 23 -7.00 1.64 -15.94
CA LEU A 23 -5.54 1.81 -16.02
C LEU A 23 -5.21 2.91 -17.05
N GLY A 24 -4.39 3.88 -16.66
CA GLY A 24 -3.97 4.99 -17.52
C GLY A 24 -4.56 6.34 -17.11
N ARG A 25 -5.02 7.12 -18.10
CA ARG A 25 -5.46 8.51 -17.88
C ARG A 25 -6.68 8.56 -16.95
N PRO A 26 -6.62 9.33 -15.85
CA PRO A 26 -7.76 9.48 -14.95
C PRO A 26 -8.96 10.09 -15.70
N PRO A 27 -10.18 9.61 -15.45
CA PRO A 27 -11.37 10.09 -16.12
C PRO A 27 -11.71 11.52 -15.69
N LYS A 28 -12.40 12.27 -16.57
CA LYS A 28 -12.76 13.68 -16.37
C LYS A 28 -13.58 13.92 -15.09
N ASN A 29 -14.35 12.92 -14.66
CA ASN A 29 -15.16 12.97 -13.44
C ASN A 29 -14.37 12.44 -12.23
N ARG A 30 -13.77 13.36 -11.48
CA ARG A 30 -12.95 13.07 -10.30
C ARG A 30 -13.71 12.31 -9.19
N ARG A 31 -14.98 12.63 -8.95
CA ARG A 31 -15.81 11.97 -7.93
C ARG A 31 -16.01 10.46 -8.20
N LEU A 32 -16.28 10.09 -9.45
CA LEU A 32 -16.45 8.69 -9.85
C LEU A 32 -15.14 7.91 -9.76
N TYR A 33 -14.02 8.57 -10.08
CA TYR A 33 -12.69 7.98 -9.94
C TYR A 33 -12.34 7.68 -8.48
N GLU A 34 -12.61 8.61 -7.57
CA GLU A 34 -12.37 8.46 -6.14
C GLU A 34 -13.23 7.33 -5.53
N ALA A 35 -14.50 7.23 -5.94
CA ALA A 35 -15.39 6.15 -5.54
C ALA A 35 -14.87 4.78 -6.02
N GLN A 36 -14.47 4.67 -7.29
CA GLN A 36 -13.89 3.43 -7.84
C GLN A 36 -12.60 3.01 -7.12
N LYS A 37 -11.74 3.98 -6.80
CA LYS A 37 -10.51 3.74 -6.04
C LYS A 37 -10.81 3.30 -4.60
N ARG A 38 -11.89 3.80 -3.99
CA ARG A 38 -12.33 3.35 -2.66
C ARG A 38 -12.83 1.91 -2.69
N MET A 39 -13.65 1.54 -3.67
CA MET A 39 -14.12 0.15 -3.84
C MET A 39 -12.94 -0.82 -4.05
N GLU A 40 -11.99 -0.48 -4.91
CA GLU A 40 -10.80 -1.31 -5.14
C GLU A 40 -9.96 -1.50 -3.86
N ARG A 41 -9.79 -0.45 -3.05
CA ARG A 41 -9.07 -0.58 -1.77
C ARG A 41 -9.80 -1.49 -0.78
N GLN A 42 -11.13 -1.41 -0.74
CA GLN A 42 -11.93 -2.25 0.15
C GLN A 42 -11.81 -3.72 -0.24
N GLU A 43 -11.97 -4.03 -1.52
CA GLU A 43 -11.82 -5.40 -2.06
C GLU A 43 -10.38 -5.92 -1.96
N ALA A 44 -9.38 -5.06 -2.11
CA ALA A 44 -7.99 -5.43 -1.84
C ALA A 44 -7.78 -5.76 -0.34
N GLY A 45 -8.46 -5.06 0.57
CA GLY A 45 -8.48 -5.39 1.99
C GLY A 45 -9.09 -6.75 2.28
N GLU A 46 -10.21 -7.09 1.64
CA GLU A 46 -10.86 -8.40 1.76
C GLU A 46 -9.97 -9.53 1.21
N ARG A 47 -9.28 -9.30 0.09
CA ARG A 47 -8.27 -10.24 -0.44
C ARG A 47 -7.06 -10.38 0.49
N ASN A 48 -6.59 -9.30 1.10
CA ASN A 48 -5.51 -9.34 2.09
C ASN A 48 -5.85 -10.22 3.29
N ALA A 49 -7.10 -10.27 3.74
CA ALA A 49 -7.53 -11.17 4.81
C ALA A 49 -7.34 -12.65 4.42
N ILE A 50 -7.51 -12.99 3.14
CA ILE A 50 -7.28 -14.33 2.60
C ILE A 50 -5.78 -14.57 2.38
N GLU A 51 -5.03 -13.59 1.85
CA GLU A 51 -3.58 -13.70 1.65
C GLU A 51 -2.80 -13.81 2.96
N ALA A 52 -3.27 -13.15 4.02
CA ALA A 52 -2.77 -13.31 5.37
C ALA A 52 -2.83 -14.78 5.83
N LYS A 53 -3.91 -15.50 5.48
CA LYS A 53 -4.02 -16.93 5.80
C LYS A 53 -2.95 -17.79 5.13
N ARG A 54 -2.51 -17.40 3.92
CA ARG A 54 -1.46 -18.11 3.16
C ARG A 54 -0.05 -17.72 3.61
N ARG A 55 0.22 -16.43 3.81
CA ARG A 55 1.54 -15.89 4.19
C ARG A 55 1.93 -16.23 5.62
N TYR A 56 0.97 -16.26 6.54
CA TYR A 56 1.21 -16.49 7.98
C TYR A 56 0.75 -17.87 8.46
N GLY A 57 0.40 -18.77 7.53
CA GLY A 57 0.11 -20.16 7.85
C GLY A 57 -1.14 -20.37 8.72
N LEU A 58 -2.11 -19.45 8.72
CA LEU A 58 -3.37 -19.64 9.47
C LEU A 58 -4.14 -20.89 9.01
N ASN A 59 -3.94 -21.35 7.77
CA ASN A 59 -4.48 -22.62 7.27
C ASN A 59 -3.81 -23.87 7.90
N ARG A 60 -2.74 -23.71 8.67
CA ARG A 60 -1.97 -24.78 9.33
C ARG A 60 -2.00 -24.67 10.86
N VAL A 61 -2.89 -23.85 11.43
CA VAL A 61 -3.10 -23.83 12.88
C VAL A 61 -3.91 -25.06 13.25
N ILE A 62 -3.20 -26.17 13.46
CA ILE A 62 -3.76 -27.44 13.95
C ILE A 62 -3.31 -27.55 15.41
N THR A 63 -4.08 -26.99 16.33
CA THR A 63 -3.79 -27.11 17.77
C THR A 63 -4.77 -28.09 18.39
N CYS A 64 -4.27 -29.00 19.24
CA CYS A 64 -5.08 -30.06 19.86
C CYS A 64 -6.20 -29.53 20.79
N LEU A 65 -6.23 -28.23 21.10
CA LEU A 65 -7.23 -27.59 21.96
C LEU A 65 -7.69 -26.26 21.34
N SER A 66 -9.01 -25.99 21.38
CA SER A 66 -9.64 -24.82 20.75
C SER A 66 -9.14 -23.48 21.33
N GLY A 67 -8.81 -23.44 22.61
CA GLY A 67 -8.26 -22.26 23.28
C GLY A 67 -6.88 -21.86 22.76
N THR A 68 -5.99 -22.81 22.49
CA THR A 68 -4.64 -22.53 21.99
C THR A 68 -4.65 -22.08 20.53
N SER A 69 -5.58 -22.57 19.69
CA SER A 69 -5.74 -22.05 18.32
C SER A 69 -6.13 -20.58 18.33
N ALA A 70 -7.04 -20.19 19.23
CA ALA A 70 -7.46 -18.79 19.34
C ALA A 70 -6.27 -17.90 19.71
N SER A 71 -5.48 -18.27 20.74
CA SER A 71 -4.30 -17.51 21.14
C SER A 71 -3.25 -17.37 20.03
N VAL A 72 -3.00 -18.44 19.26
CA VAL A 72 -2.08 -18.40 18.11
C VAL A 72 -2.59 -17.46 17.02
N ILE A 73 -3.89 -17.50 16.71
CA ILE A 73 -4.50 -16.60 15.73
C ILE A 73 -4.39 -15.13 16.18
N HIS A 74 -4.66 -14.85 17.45
CA HIS A 74 -4.53 -13.50 18.02
C HIS A 74 -3.08 -13.00 17.96
N LEU A 75 -2.11 -13.85 18.31
CA LEU A 75 -0.69 -13.51 18.23
C LEU A 75 -0.28 -13.19 16.79
N ILE A 76 -0.71 -14.00 15.82
CA ILE A 76 -0.45 -13.73 14.39
C ILE A 76 -1.06 -12.39 13.98
N ALA A 77 -2.29 -12.07 14.40
CA ALA A 77 -2.93 -10.79 14.12
C ALA A 77 -2.15 -9.60 14.70
N ILE A 78 -1.68 -9.71 15.95
CA ILE A 78 -0.84 -8.68 16.60
C ILE A 78 0.46 -8.49 15.83
N VAL A 79 1.16 -9.56 15.49
CA VAL A 79 2.44 -9.51 14.76
C VAL A 79 2.26 -8.90 13.36
N MET A 80 1.17 -9.23 12.66
CA MET A 80 0.85 -8.63 11.36
C MET A 80 0.67 -7.12 11.46
N ASN A 81 -0.12 -6.67 12.44
CA ASN A 81 -0.37 -5.25 12.67
C ASN A 81 0.92 -4.52 13.09
N LEU A 82 1.71 -5.11 13.99
CA LEU A 82 2.97 -4.52 14.44
C LEU A 82 3.99 -4.38 13.31
N LYS A 83 4.14 -5.41 12.46
CA LYS A 83 5.03 -5.37 11.29
C LYS A 83 4.63 -4.26 10.32
N LYS A 84 3.32 -4.04 10.14
CA LYS A 84 2.81 -2.94 9.31
C LYS A 84 3.15 -1.59 9.92
N SER A 85 2.82 -1.37 11.20
CA SER A 85 3.14 -0.11 11.89
C SER A 85 4.64 0.19 11.90
N LEU A 86 5.50 -0.81 12.13
CA LEU A 86 6.94 -0.62 12.09
C LEU A 86 7.43 -0.25 10.68
N ARG A 87 6.90 -0.90 9.64
CA ARG A 87 7.23 -0.57 8.25
C ARG A 87 6.83 0.86 7.93
N ASP A 88 5.61 1.26 8.28
CA ASP A 88 5.10 2.60 7.99
C ASP A 88 5.94 3.65 8.74
N LEU A 89 6.28 3.42 10.01
CA LEU A 89 7.17 4.28 10.80
C LEU A 89 8.55 4.41 10.16
N LEU A 90 9.18 3.29 9.78
CA LEU A 90 10.49 3.30 9.15
C LEU A 90 10.46 4.05 7.81
N LEU A 91 9.45 3.81 6.98
CA LEU A 91 9.31 4.52 5.71
C LEU A 91 9.13 6.02 5.92
N THR A 92 8.32 6.45 6.89
CA THR A 92 8.17 7.86 7.24
C THR A 92 9.49 8.45 7.75
N PHE A 93 10.19 7.75 8.65
CA PHE A 93 11.47 8.20 9.19
C PHE A 93 12.54 8.34 8.11
N PHE A 94 12.69 7.34 7.23
CA PHE A 94 13.62 7.40 6.11
C PHE A 94 13.20 8.47 5.08
N SER A 95 11.92 8.66 4.81
CA SER A 95 11.47 9.70 3.88
C SER A 95 11.77 11.10 4.41
N TYR A 96 11.53 11.34 5.70
CA TYR A 96 11.87 12.60 6.37
C TYR A 96 13.39 12.82 6.40
N GLY A 97 14.17 11.79 6.71
CA GLY A 97 15.64 11.87 6.66
C GLY A 97 16.19 12.15 5.27
N ASN A 98 15.57 11.61 4.21
CA ASN A 98 15.94 11.90 2.83
C ASN A 98 15.54 13.31 2.40
N GLU A 99 14.39 13.84 2.84
CA GLU A 99 14.02 15.24 2.58
C GLU A 99 14.96 16.23 3.30
N VAL A 100 15.40 15.92 4.51
CA VAL A 100 16.37 16.75 5.24
C VAL A 100 17.77 16.71 4.60
N LEU A 101 18.18 15.59 4.00
CA LEU A 101 19.48 15.47 3.33
C LEU A 101 19.50 15.97 1.87
N PHE A 102 18.37 15.93 1.15
CA PHE A 102 18.26 16.41 -0.24
C PHE A 102 17.61 17.81 -0.38
N GLY A 103 16.92 18.30 0.65
CA GLY A 103 16.26 19.61 0.66
C GLY A 103 17.24 20.79 0.58
N ASP A 104 18.47 20.61 1.05
CA ASP A 104 19.51 21.65 1.03
C ASP A 104 20.17 21.85 -0.35
N LEU A 105 20.01 20.91 -1.28
CA LEU A 105 20.54 21.04 -2.65
C LEU A 105 19.60 21.81 -3.59
N SER A 106 18.30 21.93 -3.28
CA SER A 106 17.35 22.68 -4.12
C SER A 106 17.33 24.19 -3.84
N GLN A 107 17.77 24.64 -2.66
CA GLN A 107 17.83 26.06 -2.30
C GLN A 107 19.11 26.74 -2.81
N ASN A 108 20.20 25.98 -3.01
CA ASN A 108 21.52 26.53 -3.38
C ASN A 108 21.76 26.70 -4.88
N THR A 109 20.84 26.29 -5.77
CA THR A 109 20.98 26.51 -7.22
C THR A 109 20.27 27.78 -7.73
N LEU A 110 19.50 28.48 -6.88
CA LEU A 110 18.75 29.70 -7.25
C LEU A 110 19.37 31.01 -6.73
N LEU A 111 20.56 30.98 -6.15
CA LEU A 111 21.32 32.18 -5.79
C LEU A 111 22.74 32.06 -6.32
N GLY A 112 22.90 32.24 -7.63
CA GLY A 112 24.18 32.67 -8.16
C GLY A 112 24.52 34.04 -7.60
N SER A 113 25.44 34.09 -6.63
CA SER A 113 26.35 35.21 -6.35
C SER A 113 27.33 34.84 -5.22
N ASN A 114 28.51 34.40 -5.63
CA ASN A 114 29.83 34.45 -4.96
C ASN A 114 30.10 33.67 -3.66
N PRO A 115 31.30 33.04 -3.54
CA PRO A 115 31.66 32.15 -2.43
C PRO A 115 32.64 32.81 -1.46
N VAL A 116 32.30 32.95 -0.18
CA VAL A 116 33.28 33.29 0.85
C VAL A 116 32.83 32.71 2.20
N ILE A 117 33.53 31.65 2.65
CA ILE A 117 34.05 31.48 4.04
C ILE A 117 33.01 31.10 5.14
N PHE A 118 33.18 30.16 6.07
CA PHE A 118 34.18 29.19 6.58
C PHE A 118 33.33 28.11 7.32
N PHE A 119 33.73 26.87 7.56
CA PHE A 119 34.72 26.47 8.58
C PHE A 119 34.95 24.97 8.47
N ASN A 120 36.22 24.58 8.49
CA ASN A 120 36.68 23.23 8.80
C ASN A 120 37.80 23.39 9.84
N ALA A 121 37.82 22.50 10.83
CA ALA A 121 38.59 22.49 12.09
C ALA A 121 37.98 23.26 13.27
#